data_AF-T0KQ17-F1
#
_entry.id   AF-T0KQ17-F1
#
_cell.length_a   1.000
_cell.length_b   1.000
_cell.length_c   1.000
_cell.angle_alpha   90.00
_cell.angle_beta   90.00
_cell.angle_gamma   90.00
#
_symmetry.space_group_name_H-M   'P 1'
#
loop_
_entity.id
_entity.type
_entity.pdbx_description
1 polymer ?
#
loop_
_entity_poly.entity_id
_entity_poly.type
_entity_poly.pdbx_seq_one_letter_code
_entity_poly.pdbx_strand_id
1 'polypeptide(L)'
;MFGMDMDSLDTVLVDIKQLPISILLVLSIALRSADNSPLNLGPELLLALSEASFTNALQSQWTLLSVVDEERIPLSLLMAYCLMYFWARPFHALGLVQSLDPVIRTFSMRNGDEFLGRLYYRLHYIIECDILTEVDGIPSDKTFEVLTKTNDESMSGFLESHLWLRSHLNKVLQYLYSTSKAYAQPHELADLVCNLSADLRGWFQSQPLGAQFARDATAFSMSVPSMPLRKREIALRYFACAFLLHRPVLYFFLHKDMEYTVRPPDTQALRSDQAPWILESCRDCIEGATLFVHFSCISMDSQSSKMERSYRSWCDIQLLFAAYLVLVQVKSVPALVPIFRVLGDVENLLDQAERMFELFPVDSLKIRKSLEVLRSQRQNLDAASPVYSHGSV
;
A
#
# COMPACT_ATOMS: atom_id res chain seq x y z
N MET A 1 -24.56 16.44 23.61
CA MET A 1 -24.26 15.91 24.96
C MET A 1 -25.42 14.99 25.35
N PHE A 2 -25.38 13.74 24.90
CA PHE A 2 -26.25 12.67 25.38
C PHE A 2 -25.28 11.58 25.86
N GLY A 3 -25.13 11.46 27.18
CA GLY A 3 -24.36 10.38 27.77
C GLY A 3 -25.15 9.09 27.60
N MET A 4 -24.57 8.12 26.90
CA MET A 4 -24.99 6.73 27.06
C MET A 4 -24.61 6.31 28.48
N ASP A 5 -25.56 5.79 29.25
CA ASP A 5 -25.29 5.22 30.57
C ASP A 5 -24.30 4.06 30.44
N MET A 6 -23.30 4.01 31.33
CA MET A 6 -22.28 2.95 31.34
C MET A 6 -22.90 1.53 31.40
N ASP A 7 -24.04 1.38 32.07
CA ASP A 7 -24.79 0.11 32.16
C ASP A 7 -25.30 -0.38 30.79
N SER A 8 -25.63 0.55 29.88
CA SER A 8 -26.07 0.21 28.52
C SER A 8 -24.90 -0.26 27.63
N LEU A 9 -23.71 0.29 27.85
CA LEU A 9 -22.49 -0.11 27.15
C LEU A 9 -22.04 -1.51 27.60
N ASP A 10 -22.07 -1.77 28.90
CA ASP A 10 -21.70 -3.08 29.44
C ASP A 10 -22.66 -4.18 28.97
N THR A 11 -23.95 -3.89 28.84
CA THR A 11 -24.94 -4.83 28.30
C THR A 11 -24.66 -5.16 26.82
N VAL A 12 -24.39 -4.15 26.00
CA VAL A 12 -24.03 -4.34 24.58
C VAL A 12 -22.71 -5.11 24.43
N LEU A 13 -21.72 -4.84 25.28
CA LEU A 13 -20.44 -5.55 25.28
C LEU A 13 -20.58 -7.02 25.71
N VAL A 14 -21.49 -7.31 26.64
CA VAL A 14 -21.80 -8.69 27.06
C VAL A 14 -22.48 -9.47 25.94
N ASP A 15 -23.38 -8.85 25.17
CA ASP A 15 -24.02 -9.50 24.02
C ASP A 15 -23.03 -9.77 22.87
N ILE A 16 -22.08 -8.87 22.63
CA ILE A 16 -21.02 -9.07 21.62
C ILE A 16 -20.20 -10.32 21.91
N LYS A 17 -19.87 -10.61 23.18
CA LYS A 17 -19.05 -11.78 23.56
C LYS A 17 -19.67 -13.13 23.16
N GLN A 18 -20.99 -13.17 22.96
CA GLN A 18 -21.71 -14.40 22.64
C GLN A 18 -21.86 -14.62 21.13
N LEU A 19 -21.43 -13.66 20.31
CA LEU A 19 -21.58 -13.75 18.85
C LEU A 19 -20.57 -14.71 18.22
N PRO A 20 -20.95 -15.44 17.16
CA PRO A 20 -20.03 -16.23 16.34
C PRO A 20 -18.88 -15.37 15.78
N ILE A 21 -17.71 -15.99 15.61
CA ILE A 21 -16.51 -15.32 15.10
C ILE A 21 -16.72 -14.67 13.72
N SER A 22 -17.53 -15.28 12.85
CA SER A 22 -17.89 -14.72 11.55
C SER A 22 -18.62 -13.38 11.68
N ILE A 23 -19.59 -13.30 12.61
CA ILE A 23 -20.33 -12.08 12.91
C ILE A 23 -19.40 -11.05 13.55
N LEU A 24 -18.55 -11.46 14.49
CA LEU A 24 -17.59 -10.56 15.15
C LEU A 24 -16.61 -9.91 14.16
N LEU A 25 -16.09 -10.68 13.20
CA LEU A 25 -15.20 -10.16 12.16
C LEU A 25 -15.94 -9.18 11.23
N VAL A 26 -17.15 -9.55 10.78
CA VAL A 26 -17.97 -8.67 9.93
C VAL A 26 -18.35 -7.38 10.67
N LEU A 27 -18.74 -7.48 11.95
CA LEU A 27 -19.06 -6.32 12.79
C LEU A 27 -17.84 -5.43 12.97
N SER A 28 -16.66 -5.99 13.24
CA SER A 28 -15.44 -5.19 13.35
C SER A 28 -15.18 -4.38 12.08
N ILE A 29 -15.24 -5.03 10.91
CA ILE A 29 -15.02 -4.36 9.62
C ILE A 29 -16.11 -3.32 9.36
N ALA A 30 -17.37 -3.69 9.55
CA ALA A 30 -18.52 -2.84 9.26
C ALA A 30 -18.54 -1.59 10.15
N LEU A 31 -18.36 -1.75 11.46
CA LEU A 31 -18.35 -0.63 12.42
C LEU A 31 -17.16 0.30 12.20
N ARG A 32 -16.01 -0.25 11.80
CA ARG A 32 -14.83 0.55 11.45
C ARG A 32 -14.98 1.31 10.13
N SER A 33 -15.80 0.77 9.24
CA SER A 33 -16.13 1.36 7.94
C SER A 33 -17.41 2.19 7.97
N ALA A 34 -18.11 2.27 9.11
CA ALA A 34 -19.42 2.92 9.20
C ALA A 34 -19.29 4.44 9.42
N ASP A 35 -19.79 5.21 8.45
CA ASP A 35 -19.78 6.68 8.48
C ASP A 35 -20.91 7.34 9.25
N ASN A 36 -22.08 6.72 9.15
CA ASN A 36 -23.32 7.12 9.75
C ASN A 36 -23.90 5.84 10.28
N SER A 37 -23.59 5.52 11.53
CA SER A 37 -24.22 4.36 12.13
C SER A 37 -25.73 4.59 12.08
N PRO A 38 -26.54 3.66 11.54
CA PRO A 38 -27.98 3.72 11.68
C PRO A 38 -28.39 3.77 13.17
N LEU A 39 -27.45 3.44 14.07
CA LEU A 39 -27.59 3.44 15.51
C LEU A 39 -27.37 4.83 16.16
N ASN A 40 -27.10 5.91 15.38
CA ASN A 40 -26.83 7.27 15.90
C ASN A 40 -25.70 7.34 16.96
N LEU A 41 -24.73 6.42 16.89
CA LEU A 41 -23.61 6.37 17.84
C LEU A 41 -22.49 7.32 17.41
N GLY A 42 -21.80 7.89 18.40
CA GLY A 42 -20.61 8.72 18.17
C GLY A 42 -19.44 7.89 17.60
N PRO A 43 -18.51 8.52 16.85
CA PRO A 43 -17.40 7.82 16.19
C PRO A 43 -16.46 7.08 17.15
N GLU A 44 -16.22 7.63 18.34
CA GLU A 44 -15.42 7.00 19.39
C GLU A 44 -16.03 5.67 19.85
N LEU A 45 -17.36 5.63 19.99
CA LEU A 45 -18.07 4.43 20.41
C LEU A 45 -18.11 3.37 19.30
N LEU A 46 -18.25 3.77 18.03
CA LEU A 46 -18.15 2.82 16.90
C LEU A 46 -16.77 2.17 16.83
N LEU A 47 -15.71 2.96 17.06
CA LEU A 47 -14.36 2.45 17.12
C LEU A 47 -14.17 1.47 18.30
N ALA A 48 -14.68 1.82 19.48
CA ALA A 48 -14.63 0.95 20.66
C ALA A 48 -15.38 -0.37 20.45
N LEU A 49 -16.57 -0.33 19.83
CA LEU A 49 -17.35 -1.55 19.50
C LEU A 49 -16.66 -2.39 18.42
N SER A 50 -16.04 -1.76 17.42
CA SER A 50 -15.20 -2.45 16.45
C SER A 50 -14.01 -3.16 17.12
N GLU A 51 -13.35 -2.48 18.06
CA GLU A 51 -12.23 -3.03 18.84
C GLU A 51 -12.66 -4.20 19.73
N ALA A 52 -13.77 -4.04 20.44
CA ALA A 52 -14.35 -5.09 21.25
C ALA A 52 -14.71 -6.30 20.38
N SER A 53 -15.37 -6.08 19.24
CA SER A 53 -15.75 -7.15 18.31
C SER A 53 -14.53 -7.92 17.81
N PHE A 54 -13.48 -7.21 17.40
CA PHE A 54 -12.25 -7.85 16.93
C PHE A 54 -11.48 -8.57 18.03
N THR A 55 -11.41 -7.98 19.22
CA THR A 55 -10.74 -8.59 20.37
C THR A 55 -11.43 -9.90 20.75
N ASN A 56 -12.77 -9.93 20.75
CA ASN A 56 -13.53 -11.16 20.98
C ASN A 56 -13.34 -12.19 19.87
N ALA A 57 -13.22 -11.75 18.61
CA ALA A 57 -12.89 -12.65 17.50
C ALA A 57 -11.51 -13.31 17.69
N LEU A 58 -10.49 -12.54 18.08
CA LEU A 58 -9.15 -13.05 18.37
C LEU A 58 -9.16 -14.02 19.57
N GLN A 59 -9.88 -13.68 20.64
CA GLN A 59 -10.02 -14.57 21.81
C GLN A 59 -10.74 -15.88 21.45
N SER A 60 -11.61 -15.84 20.45
CA SER A 60 -12.33 -17.02 19.94
C SER A 60 -11.60 -17.75 18.81
N GLN A 61 -10.41 -17.29 18.38
CA GLN A 61 -9.69 -17.85 17.23
C GLN A 61 -9.43 -19.35 17.37
N TRP A 62 -9.14 -19.84 18.58
CA TRP A 62 -8.89 -21.25 18.83
C TRP A 62 -10.09 -22.14 18.45
N THR A 63 -11.32 -21.60 18.49
CA THR A 63 -12.53 -22.33 18.09
C THR A 63 -12.52 -22.71 16.61
N LEU A 64 -11.83 -21.95 15.75
CA LEU A 64 -11.69 -22.23 14.32
C LEU A 64 -10.98 -23.56 14.04
N LEU A 65 -10.19 -24.07 14.99
CA LEU A 65 -9.53 -25.37 14.85
C LEU A 65 -10.52 -26.54 14.86
N SER A 66 -11.72 -26.34 15.40
CA SER A 66 -12.77 -27.35 15.52
C SER A 66 -13.80 -27.28 14.39
N VAL A 67 -13.68 -26.30 13.48
CA VAL A 67 -14.60 -26.06 12.36
C VAL A 67 -14.04 -26.69 11.08
N VAL A 68 -14.93 -27.04 10.14
CA VAL A 68 -14.57 -27.55 8.81
C VAL A 68 -13.72 -26.54 8.02
N ASP A 69 -12.86 -27.05 7.14
CA ASP A 69 -11.90 -26.24 6.38
C ASP A 69 -12.58 -25.17 5.49
N GLU A 70 -13.78 -25.45 4.95
CA GLU A 70 -14.59 -24.49 4.16
C GLU A 70 -14.89 -23.18 4.91
N GLU A 71 -15.03 -23.25 6.23
CA GLU A 71 -15.34 -22.08 7.07
C GLU A 71 -14.06 -21.57 7.76
N ARG A 72 -13.19 -22.48 8.22
CA ARG A 72 -11.94 -22.13 8.88
C ARG A 72 -11.03 -21.26 8.01
N ILE A 73 -10.83 -21.63 6.75
CA ILE A 73 -9.91 -20.95 5.83
C ILE A 73 -10.34 -19.48 5.60
N PRO A 74 -11.55 -19.17 5.09
CA PRO A 74 -11.94 -17.80 4.81
C PRO A 74 -11.99 -16.93 6.08
N LEU A 75 -12.41 -17.46 7.23
CA LEU A 75 -12.42 -16.70 8.49
C LEU A 75 -11.00 -16.37 8.97
N SER A 76 -10.06 -17.30 8.82
CA SER A 76 -8.66 -17.05 9.16
C SER A 76 -8.02 -16.04 8.21
N LEU A 77 -8.29 -16.13 6.90
CA LEU A 77 -7.85 -15.13 5.93
C LEU A 77 -8.45 -13.75 6.22
N LEU A 78 -9.73 -13.67 6.58
CA LEU A 78 -10.40 -12.41 6.95
C LEU A 78 -9.81 -11.82 8.24
N MET A 79 -9.44 -12.65 9.20
CA MET A 79 -8.80 -12.21 10.43
C MET A 79 -7.37 -11.71 10.15
N ALA A 80 -6.61 -12.36 9.26
CA ALA A 80 -5.30 -11.88 8.81
C ALA A 80 -5.42 -10.51 8.11
N TYR A 81 -6.40 -10.39 7.22
CA TYR A 81 -6.75 -9.13 6.58
C TYR A 81 -7.05 -8.04 7.63
N CYS A 82 -7.87 -8.35 8.64
CA CYS A 82 -8.15 -7.36 9.68
C CYS A 82 -6.89 -6.94 10.44
N LEU A 83 -6.06 -7.91 10.86
CA LEU A 83 -4.81 -7.64 11.55
C LEU A 83 -3.89 -6.71 10.75
N MET A 84 -3.80 -6.93 9.44
CA MET A 84 -2.97 -6.14 8.55
C MET A 84 -3.55 -4.75 8.30
N TYR A 85 -4.77 -4.68 7.77
CA TYR A 85 -5.35 -3.46 7.20
C TYR A 85 -6.00 -2.54 8.23
N PHE A 86 -6.57 -3.09 9.31
CA PHE A 86 -7.23 -2.30 10.35
C PHE A 86 -6.37 -2.11 11.60
N TRP A 87 -5.56 -3.12 11.96
CA TRP A 87 -4.86 -3.11 13.25
C TRP A 87 -3.36 -2.88 13.17
N ALA A 88 -2.78 -2.77 11.96
CA ALA A 88 -1.34 -2.56 11.75
C ALA A 88 -0.44 -3.57 12.51
N ARG A 89 -0.86 -4.84 12.50
CA ARG A 89 -0.20 -6.00 13.12
C ARG A 89 0.30 -7.01 12.05
N PRO A 90 1.18 -6.62 11.11
CA PRO A 90 1.60 -7.48 10.00
C PRO A 90 2.25 -8.80 10.45
N PHE A 91 3.06 -8.79 11.52
CA PHE A 91 3.68 -10.04 12.03
C PHE A 91 2.65 -11.06 12.56
N HIS A 92 1.58 -10.59 13.20
CA HIS A 92 0.52 -11.48 13.68
C HIS A 92 -0.29 -12.03 12.51
N ALA A 93 -0.57 -11.18 11.51
CA ALA A 93 -1.20 -11.58 10.26
C ALA A 93 -0.34 -12.63 9.53
N LEU A 94 0.98 -12.45 9.47
CA LEU A 94 1.90 -13.37 8.81
C LEU A 94 1.86 -14.75 9.47
N GLY A 95 1.94 -14.82 10.80
CA GLY A 95 1.87 -16.08 11.52
C GLY A 95 0.57 -16.84 11.25
N LEU A 96 -0.56 -16.11 11.15
CA LEU A 96 -1.84 -16.70 10.79
C LEU A 96 -1.85 -17.24 9.36
N VAL A 97 -1.39 -16.45 8.39
CA VAL A 97 -1.34 -16.81 6.97
C VAL A 97 -0.41 -17.99 6.71
N GLN A 98 0.77 -18.01 7.33
CA GLN A 98 1.70 -19.14 7.24
C GLN A 98 1.13 -20.42 7.83
N SER A 99 0.35 -20.32 8.92
CA SER A 99 -0.32 -21.49 9.52
C SER A 99 -1.42 -22.09 8.61
N LEU A 100 -1.94 -21.31 7.65
CA LEU A 100 -2.99 -21.74 6.73
C LEU A 100 -2.47 -22.47 5.49
N ASP A 101 -1.21 -22.26 5.08
CA ASP A 101 -0.64 -22.91 3.88
C ASP A 101 -0.89 -24.44 3.85
N PRO A 102 -0.55 -25.23 4.90
CA PRO A 102 -0.82 -26.67 4.88
C PRO A 102 -2.31 -27.02 4.84
N VAL A 103 -3.17 -26.18 5.43
CA VAL A 103 -4.63 -26.39 5.46
C VAL A 103 -5.21 -26.18 4.06
N ILE A 104 -4.85 -25.07 3.39
CA ILE A 104 -5.31 -24.75 2.03
C ILE A 104 -4.83 -25.81 1.04
N ARG A 105 -3.58 -26.28 1.16
CA ARG A 105 -3.07 -27.38 0.31
C ARG A 105 -3.87 -28.66 0.51
N THR A 106 -4.10 -29.05 1.75
CA THR A 106 -4.87 -30.26 2.07
C THR A 106 -6.30 -30.16 1.56
N PHE A 107 -6.93 -29.00 1.73
CA PHE A 107 -8.26 -28.70 1.21
C PHE A 107 -8.31 -28.81 -0.32
N SER A 108 -7.36 -28.16 -1.02
CA SER A 108 -7.26 -28.21 -2.48
C SER A 108 -6.98 -29.63 -2.99
N MET A 109 -6.12 -30.41 -2.33
CA MET A 109 -5.86 -31.80 -2.72
C MET A 109 -7.09 -32.70 -2.54
N ARG A 110 -7.90 -32.48 -1.49
CA ARG A 110 -9.10 -33.28 -1.20
C ARG A 110 -10.26 -32.97 -2.14
N ASN A 111 -10.43 -31.69 -2.46
CA ASN A 111 -11.56 -31.21 -3.26
C ASN A 111 -11.23 -31.10 -4.75
N GLY A 112 -9.97 -31.37 -5.14
CA GLY A 112 -9.50 -31.26 -6.51
C GLY A 112 -9.30 -29.81 -6.94
N ASP A 113 -9.27 -29.57 -8.26
CA ASP A 113 -9.22 -28.22 -8.82
C ASP A 113 -10.61 -27.56 -8.77
N GLU A 114 -11.17 -27.47 -7.57
CA GLU A 114 -12.44 -26.82 -7.30
C GLU A 114 -12.23 -25.32 -7.13
N PHE A 115 -13.20 -24.52 -7.59
CA PHE A 115 -13.18 -23.06 -7.57
C PHE A 115 -12.76 -22.47 -6.22
N LEU A 116 -13.26 -23.02 -5.10
CA LEU A 116 -12.97 -22.54 -3.75
C LEU A 116 -11.51 -22.75 -3.35
N GLY A 117 -10.91 -23.88 -3.69
CA GLY A 117 -9.50 -24.15 -3.44
C GLY A 117 -8.59 -23.14 -4.14
N ARG A 118 -8.87 -22.85 -5.42
CA ARG A 118 -8.16 -21.82 -6.19
C ARG A 118 -8.34 -20.43 -5.60
N LEU A 119 -9.57 -20.08 -5.23
CA LEU A 119 -9.88 -18.78 -4.62
C LEU A 119 -9.12 -18.57 -3.30
N TYR A 120 -9.13 -19.56 -2.41
CA TYR A 120 -8.40 -19.48 -1.13
C TYR A 120 -6.90 -19.37 -1.32
N TYR A 121 -6.33 -20.13 -2.26
CA TYR A 121 -4.90 -20.03 -2.57
C TYR A 121 -4.51 -18.64 -3.10
N ARG A 122 -5.32 -18.07 -3.99
CA ARG A 122 -5.11 -16.73 -4.55
C ARG A 122 -5.25 -15.63 -3.49
N LEU A 123 -6.26 -15.73 -2.62
CA LEU A 123 -6.43 -14.78 -1.50
C LEU A 123 -5.29 -14.88 -0.49
N HIS A 124 -4.87 -16.11 -0.16
CA HIS A 124 -3.69 -16.37 0.66
C HIS A 124 -2.46 -15.71 0.06
N TYR A 125 -2.20 -15.91 -1.23
CA TYR A 125 -1.06 -15.29 -1.92
C TYR A 125 -1.09 -13.75 -1.86
N ILE A 126 -2.24 -13.13 -2.15
CA ILE A 126 -2.35 -11.67 -2.11
C ILE A 126 -2.03 -11.16 -0.71
N ILE A 127 -2.67 -11.72 0.32
CA ILE A 127 -2.49 -11.29 1.71
C ILE A 127 -1.06 -11.56 2.17
N GLU A 128 -0.49 -12.73 1.87
CA GLU A 128 0.89 -13.07 2.22
C GLU A 128 1.87 -12.08 1.60
N CYS A 129 1.74 -11.81 0.30
CA CYS A 129 2.62 -10.89 -0.39
C CYS A 129 2.48 -9.46 0.16
N ASP A 130 1.24 -9.00 0.36
CA ASP A 130 0.97 -7.71 0.96
C ASP A 130 1.67 -7.62 2.32
N ILE A 131 1.55 -8.63 3.20
CA ILE A 131 2.26 -8.64 4.50
C ILE A 131 3.78 -8.65 4.35
N LEU A 132 4.32 -9.45 3.44
CA LEU A 132 5.76 -9.63 3.27
C LEU A 132 6.46 -8.39 2.73
N THR A 133 5.80 -7.60 1.88
CA THR A 133 6.31 -6.27 1.49
C THR A 133 6.50 -5.36 2.70
N GLU A 134 5.70 -5.50 3.74
CA GLU A 134 5.77 -4.64 4.93
C GLU A 134 6.86 -5.06 5.92
N VAL A 135 7.24 -6.33 5.93
CA VAL A 135 8.22 -6.89 6.89
C VAL A 135 9.56 -7.22 6.24
N ASP A 136 9.78 -6.73 5.02
CA ASP A 136 10.97 -6.99 4.20
C ASP A 136 11.22 -8.50 3.98
N GLY A 137 10.12 -9.23 3.78
CA GLY A 137 10.12 -10.66 3.52
C GLY A 137 9.96 -10.98 2.04
N ILE A 138 10.56 -12.08 1.60
CA ILE A 138 10.37 -12.62 0.26
C ILE A 138 9.19 -13.62 0.32
N PRO A 139 8.18 -13.51 -0.57
CA PRO A 139 7.13 -14.52 -0.71
C PRO A 139 7.71 -15.92 -0.84
N SER A 140 7.02 -16.93 -0.32
CA SER A 140 7.50 -18.30 -0.51
C SER A 140 7.59 -18.61 -2.02
N ASP A 141 8.73 -19.13 -2.48
CA ASP A 141 8.99 -19.45 -3.91
C ASP A 141 7.88 -20.31 -4.56
N LYS A 142 7.09 -20.99 -3.72
CA LYS A 142 6.07 -21.98 -4.08
C LYS A 142 4.75 -21.36 -4.54
N THR A 143 4.54 -20.05 -4.35
CA THR A 143 3.28 -19.38 -4.67
C THR A 143 3.22 -18.86 -6.12
N PHE A 144 4.37 -18.79 -6.81
CA PHE A 144 4.47 -18.31 -8.20
C PHE A 144 3.98 -19.34 -9.24
N GLU A 145 4.07 -20.65 -8.94
CA GLU A 145 3.65 -21.73 -9.86
C GLU A 145 2.14 -21.75 -10.16
N VAL A 146 1.30 -21.13 -9.31
CA VAL A 146 -0.17 -21.18 -9.46
C VAL A 146 -0.72 -20.06 -10.35
N LEU A 147 -0.03 -18.92 -10.45
CA LEU A 147 -0.43 -17.81 -11.33
C LEU A 147 -0.33 -18.16 -12.82
N THR A 148 0.52 -19.12 -13.18
CA THR A 148 0.81 -19.46 -14.59
C THR A 148 -0.12 -20.52 -15.17
N LYS A 149 -0.97 -21.18 -14.35
CA LYS A 149 -1.70 -22.38 -14.77
C LYS A 149 -3.18 -22.21 -15.11
N THR A 150 -3.82 -21.06 -14.93
CA THR A 150 -5.29 -20.99 -15.02
C THR A 150 -5.79 -19.75 -15.75
N ASN A 151 -5.99 -19.89 -17.07
CA ASN A 151 -6.86 -19.04 -17.90
C ASN A 151 -8.34 -19.33 -17.56
N ASP A 152 -8.77 -19.03 -16.33
CA ASP A 152 -10.16 -19.24 -15.91
C ASP A 152 -10.98 -17.99 -16.22
N GLU A 153 -11.79 -18.04 -17.29
CA GLU A 153 -12.69 -16.97 -17.74
C GLU A 153 -13.84 -16.67 -16.75
N SER A 154 -14.01 -17.47 -15.70
CA SER A 154 -15.15 -17.38 -14.76
C SER A 154 -14.90 -16.45 -13.56
N MET A 155 -13.73 -15.84 -13.43
CA MET A 155 -13.40 -14.95 -12.31
C MET A 155 -13.39 -13.47 -12.69
N SER A 156 -13.98 -12.65 -11.82
CA SER A 156 -13.99 -11.19 -11.90
C SER A 156 -12.60 -10.65 -12.25
N GLY A 157 -12.48 -9.93 -13.37
CA GLY A 157 -11.21 -9.33 -13.84
C GLY A 157 -10.52 -8.43 -12.82
N PHE A 158 -11.21 -8.06 -11.74
CA PHE A 158 -10.62 -7.41 -10.57
C PHE A 158 -9.58 -8.28 -9.85
N LEU A 159 -9.88 -9.56 -9.55
CA LEU A 159 -8.94 -10.43 -8.83
C LEU A 159 -7.71 -10.74 -9.66
N GLU A 160 -7.89 -10.98 -10.96
CA GLU A 160 -6.77 -11.18 -11.90
C GLU A 160 -5.87 -9.95 -12.00
N SER A 161 -6.47 -8.76 -12.04
CA SER A 161 -5.71 -7.51 -12.03
C SER A 161 -4.87 -7.36 -10.75
N HIS A 162 -5.42 -7.70 -9.59
CA HIS A 162 -4.68 -7.73 -8.33
C HIS A 162 -3.50 -8.70 -8.38
N LEU A 163 -3.76 -9.94 -8.78
CA LEU A 163 -2.74 -10.99 -8.82
C LEU A 163 -1.60 -10.62 -9.75
N TRP A 164 -1.92 -10.10 -10.94
CA TRP A 164 -0.94 -9.66 -11.90
C TRP A 164 -0.08 -8.51 -11.35
N LEU A 165 -0.70 -7.45 -10.82
CA LEU A 165 0.01 -6.30 -10.26
C LEU A 165 0.88 -6.70 -9.05
N ARG A 166 0.37 -7.59 -8.19
CA ARG A 166 1.11 -8.12 -7.04
C ARG A 166 2.32 -8.95 -7.48
N SER A 167 2.14 -9.80 -8.48
CA SER A 167 3.25 -10.55 -9.09
C SER A 167 4.29 -9.63 -9.71
N HIS A 168 3.83 -8.59 -10.43
CA HIS A 168 4.72 -7.61 -11.04
C HIS A 168 5.50 -6.81 -9.97
N LEU A 169 4.85 -6.38 -8.90
CA LEU A 169 5.50 -5.72 -7.77
C LEU A 169 6.54 -6.63 -7.11
N ASN A 170 6.24 -7.91 -6.92
CA ASN A 170 7.20 -8.87 -6.38
C ASN A 170 8.44 -9.00 -7.28
N LYS A 171 8.28 -9.01 -8.61
CA LYS A 171 9.42 -8.98 -9.54
C LYS A 171 10.25 -7.71 -9.39
N VAL A 172 9.60 -6.54 -9.26
CA VAL A 172 10.28 -5.26 -9.00
C VAL A 172 11.12 -5.35 -7.74
N LEU A 173 10.53 -5.79 -6.62
CA LEU A 173 11.22 -5.94 -5.34
C LEU A 173 12.38 -6.95 -5.45
N GLN A 174 12.15 -8.13 -6.03
CA GLN A 174 13.17 -9.17 -6.17
C GLN A 174 14.36 -8.72 -7.04
N TYR A 175 14.10 -8.07 -8.17
CA TYR A 175 15.15 -7.75 -9.14
C TYR A 175 15.85 -6.42 -8.88
N LEU A 176 15.23 -5.48 -8.17
CA LEU A 176 15.79 -4.15 -7.95
C LEU A 176 16.16 -3.87 -6.49
N TYR A 177 15.55 -4.57 -5.53
CA TYR A 177 15.78 -4.38 -4.10
C TYR A 177 16.52 -5.54 -3.43
N SER A 178 17.01 -6.52 -4.19
CA SER A 178 17.89 -7.55 -3.63
C SER A 178 19.20 -6.95 -3.10
N THR A 179 19.80 -7.61 -2.11
CA THR A 179 21.11 -7.22 -1.56
C THR A 179 22.19 -7.16 -2.64
N SER A 180 22.09 -7.99 -3.69
CA SER A 180 23.01 -7.99 -4.84
C SER A 180 22.89 -6.76 -5.75
N LYS A 181 21.80 -6.00 -5.62
CA LYS A 181 21.49 -4.79 -6.40
C LYS A 181 21.46 -3.53 -5.55
N ALA A 182 21.79 -3.64 -4.27
CA ALA A 182 21.99 -2.48 -3.42
C ALA A 182 23.04 -1.56 -4.06
N TYR A 183 22.72 -0.28 -4.21
CA TYR A 183 23.60 0.74 -4.79
C TYR A 183 24.01 0.49 -6.26
N ALA A 184 23.22 -0.31 -6.99
CA ALA A 184 23.46 -0.53 -8.41
C ALA A 184 23.40 0.77 -9.21
N GLN A 185 24.31 0.94 -10.16
CA GLN A 185 24.36 2.10 -11.04
C GLN A 185 23.27 2.01 -12.11
N PRO A 186 22.76 3.13 -12.67
CA PRO A 186 21.64 3.13 -13.60
C PRO A 186 21.85 2.23 -14.82
N HIS A 187 23.07 2.17 -15.36
CA HIS A 187 23.39 1.30 -16.49
C HIS A 187 23.26 -0.20 -16.17
N GLU A 188 23.45 -0.60 -14.90
CA GLU A 188 23.27 -1.99 -14.43
C GLU A 188 21.78 -2.35 -14.24
N LEU A 189 20.91 -1.34 -14.25
CA LEU A 189 19.47 -1.46 -14.06
C LEU A 189 18.67 -1.18 -15.33
N ALA A 190 19.27 -0.58 -16.36
CA ALA A 190 18.58 -0.08 -17.56
C ALA A 190 17.66 -1.13 -18.19
N ASP A 191 18.20 -2.31 -18.52
CA ASP A 191 17.41 -3.38 -19.15
C ASP A 191 16.28 -3.88 -18.24
N LEU A 192 16.53 -4.00 -16.94
CA LEU A 192 15.53 -4.45 -15.96
C LEU A 192 14.39 -3.43 -15.86
N VAL A 193 14.73 -2.15 -15.70
CA VAL A 193 13.74 -1.07 -15.60
C VAL A 193 12.95 -0.98 -16.89
N CYS A 194 13.60 -0.98 -18.05
CA CYS A 194 12.91 -0.91 -19.35
C CYS A 194 11.95 -2.08 -19.57
N ASN A 195 12.37 -3.32 -19.26
CA ASN A 195 11.54 -4.51 -19.44
C ASN A 195 10.34 -4.51 -18.49
N LEU A 196 10.57 -4.23 -17.20
CA LEU A 196 9.47 -4.16 -16.22
C LEU A 196 8.50 -3.02 -16.53
N SER A 197 8.99 -1.84 -16.94
CA SER A 197 8.14 -0.73 -17.39
C SER A 197 7.35 -1.09 -18.65
N ALA A 198 7.92 -1.88 -19.57
CA ALA A 198 7.23 -2.35 -20.75
C ALA A 198 6.11 -3.34 -20.41
N ASP A 199 6.39 -4.32 -19.53
CA ASP A 199 5.40 -5.28 -19.04
C ASP A 199 4.22 -4.57 -18.36
N LEU A 200 4.50 -3.62 -17.47
CA LEU A 200 3.49 -2.84 -16.75
C LEU A 200 2.59 -2.03 -17.70
N ARG A 201 3.20 -1.37 -18.69
CA ARG A 201 2.47 -0.63 -19.73
C ARG A 201 1.66 -1.57 -20.64
N GLY A 202 2.23 -2.70 -21.02
CA GLY A 202 1.57 -3.71 -21.86
C GLY A 202 0.32 -4.27 -21.19
N TRP A 203 0.42 -4.61 -19.89
CA TRP A 203 -0.73 -5.04 -19.10
C TRP A 203 -1.81 -3.96 -18.99
N PHE A 204 -1.42 -2.70 -18.76
CA PHE A 204 -2.38 -1.60 -18.69
C PHE A 204 -3.12 -1.42 -20.02
N GLN A 205 -2.39 -1.48 -21.14
CA GLN A 205 -2.94 -1.37 -22.49
C GLN A 205 -3.84 -2.55 -22.87
N SER A 206 -3.60 -3.74 -22.33
CA SER A 206 -4.45 -4.91 -22.55
C SER A 206 -5.76 -4.87 -21.76
N GLN A 207 -5.92 -3.95 -20.79
CA GLN A 207 -7.17 -3.82 -20.04
C GLN A 207 -8.30 -3.24 -20.91
N PRO A 208 -9.56 -3.66 -20.70
CA PRO A 208 -10.71 -3.02 -21.32
C PRO A 208 -10.75 -1.51 -21.05
N LEU A 209 -11.21 -0.70 -22.00
CA LEU A 209 -11.25 0.76 -21.88
C LEU A 209 -11.96 1.25 -20.60
N GLY A 210 -13.03 0.57 -20.18
CA GLY A 210 -13.74 0.90 -18.95
C GLY A 210 -12.91 0.67 -17.67
N ALA A 211 -11.93 -0.23 -17.72
CA ALA A 211 -11.03 -0.55 -16.61
C ALA A 211 -9.77 0.35 -16.59
N GLN A 212 -9.40 0.98 -17.71
CA GLN A 212 -8.26 1.89 -17.79
C GLN A 212 -8.51 3.21 -17.04
N PHE A 213 -7.46 3.79 -16.46
CA PHE A 213 -7.49 5.02 -15.67
C PHE A 213 -6.41 6.01 -16.14
N ALA A 214 -6.57 7.28 -15.80
CA ALA A 214 -5.54 8.29 -16.10
C ALA A 214 -4.23 7.92 -15.38
N ARG A 215 -3.10 8.05 -16.09
CA ARG A 215 -1.77 7.65 -15.59
C ARG A 215 -0.92 8.84 -15.12
N ASP A 216 -1.27 10.05 -15.51
CA ASP A 216 -0.64 11.27 -15.00
C ASP A 216 -1.31 11.72 -13.70
N ALA A 217 -0.52 12.27 -12.78
CA ALA A 217 -0.98 12.66 -11.44
C ALA A 217 -2.14 13.67 -11.48
N THR A 218 -2.11 14.61 -12.44
CA THR A 218 -3.12 15.66 -12.57
C THR A 218 -4.47 15.12 -13.00
N ALA A 219 -4.54 14.40 -14.12
CA ALA A 219 -5.80 13.83 -14.60
C ALA A 219 -6.30 12.71 -13.70
N PHE A 220 -5.40 11.94 -13.08
CA PHE A 220 -5.79 10.98 -12.05
C PHE A 220 -6.49 11.68 -10.89
N SER A 221 -5.88 12.71 -10.30
CA SER A 221 -6.44 13.48 -9.18
C SER A 221 -7.81 14.08 -9.50
N MET A 222 -8.04 14.54 -10.73
CA MET A 222 -9.36 15.05 -11.16
C MET A 222 -10.41 13.94 -11.28
N SER A 223 -10.00 12.72 -11.63
CA SER A 223 -10.91 11.58 -11.84
C SER A 223 -11.23 10.78 -10.57
N VAL A 224 -10.33 10.80 -9.57
CA VAL A 224 -10.45 9.99 -8.34
C VAL A 224 -11.79 10.19 -7.60
N PRO A 225 -12.33 11.42 -7.42
CA PRO A 225 -13.55 11.63 -6.65
C PRO A 225 -14.79 10.88 -7.19
N SER A 226 -14.83 10.63 -8.51
CA SER A 226 -15.92 9.90 -9.16
C SER A 226 -15.53 8.47 -9.56
N MET A 227 -14.29 8.06 -9.28
CA MET A 227 -13.77 6.75 -9.65
C MET A 227 -14.30 5.66 -8.72
N PRO A 228 -14.87 4.55 -9.25
CA PRO A 228 -15.30 3.42 -8.43
C PRO A 228 -14.16 2.84 -7.59
N LEU A 229 -14.46 2.45 -6.35
CA LEU A 229 -13.47 1.95 -5.38
C LEU A 229 -12.58 0.84 -5.95
N ARG A 230 -13.16 -0.17 -6.61
CA ARG A 230 -12.39 -1.25 -7.24
C ARG A 230 -11.39 -0.74 -8.29
N LYS A 231 -11.80 0.21 -9.12
CA LYS A 231 -10.94 0.78 -10.16
C LYS A 231 -9.80 1.61 -9.56
N ARG A 232 -10.12 2.37 -8.51
CA ARG A 232 -9.16 3.14 -7.73
C ARG A 232 -8.12 2.24 -7.06
N GLU A 233 -8.55 1.11 -6.48
CA GLU A 233 -7.66 0.15 -5.83
C GLU A 233 -6.64 -0.47 -6.82
N ILE A 234 -7.10 -0.82 -8.02
CA ILE A 234 -6.23 -1.29 -9.10
C ILE A 234 -5.25 -0.19 -9.52
N ALA A 235 -5.73 1.05 -9.66
CA ALA A 235 -4.88 2.17 -10.04
C ALA A 235 -3.76 2.42 -9.03
N LEU A 236 -4.07 2.40 -7.73
CA LEU A 236 -3.07 2.56 -6.67
C LEU A 236 -1.99 1.48 -6.71
N ARG A 237 -2.37 0.21 -6.92
CA ARG A 237 -1.39 -0.88 -7.06
C ARG A 237 -0.52 -0.73 -8.31
N TYR A 238 -1.10 -0.26 -9.41
CA TYR A 238 -0.33 0.08 -10.61
C TYR A 238 0.69 1.18 -10.34
N PHE A 239 0.28 2.26 -9.67
CA PHE A 239 1.18 3.35 -9.31
C PHE A 239 2.24 2.94 -8.29
N ALA A 240 1.92 2.01 -7.37
CA ALA A 240 2.90 1.45 -6.45
C ALA A 240 4.00 0.68 -7.19
N CYS A 241 3.63 -0.09 -8.22
CA CYS A 241 4.59 -0.77 -9.10
C CYS A 241 5.51 0.24 -9.79
N ALA A 242 4.94 1.26 -10.44
CA ALA A 242 5.71 2.30 -11.14
C ALA A 242 6.63 3.07 -10.17
N PHE A 243 6.11 3.49 -9.02
CA PHE A 243 6.86 4.23 -8.01
C PHE A 243 8.08 3.45 -7.52
N LEU A 244 7.89 2.17 -7.15
CA LEU A 244 9.00 1.33 -6.66
C LEU A 244 9.94 0.89 -7.78
N LEU A 245 9.46 0.74 -9.00
CA LEU A 245 10.29 0.41 -10.17
C LEU A 245 11.33 1.51 -10.45
N HIS A 246 10.94 2.77 -10.34
CA HIS A 246 11.78 3.91 -10.74
C HIS A 246 12.62 4.49 -9.58
N ARG A 247 12.26 4.19 -8.34
CA ARG A 247 12.94 4.72 -7.14
C ARG A 247 14.45 4.39 -7.03
N PRO A 248 14.96 3.20 -7.41
CA PRO A 248 16.39 2.92 -7.37
C PRO A 248 17.21 3.84 -8.30
N VAL A 249 16.65 4.21 -9.46
CA VAL A 249 17.28 5.14 -10.40
C VAL A 249 17.32 6.55 -9.79
N LEU A 250 16.22 6.98 -9.17
CA LEU A 250 16.16 8.26 -8.46
C LEU A 250 17.14 8.30 -7.29
N TYR A 251 17.22 7.23 -6.49
CA TYR A 251 18.17 7.11 -5.38
C TYR A 251 19.60 7.37 -5.86
N PHE A 252 20.02 6.67 -6.92
CA PHE A 252 21.36 6.86 -7.47
C PHE A 252 21.56 8.29 -7.99
N PHE A 253 20.57 8.85 -8.69
CA PHE A 253 20.64 10.22 -9.19
C PHE A 253 20.88 11.25 -8.07
N LEU A 254 20.23 11.06 -6.91
CA LEU A 254 20.35 11.95 -5.75
C LEU A 254 21.66 11.78 -4.98
N HIS A 255 22.23 10.58 -4.99
CA HIS A 255 23.39 10.21 -4.18
C HIS A 255 24.65 9.92 -5.00
N LYS A 256 24.62 10.25 -6.29
CA LYS A 256 25.67 9.97 -7.28
C LYS A 256 27.08 10.30 -6.78
N ASP A 257 27.27 11.47 -6.21
CA ASP A 257 28.60 11.91 -5.74
C ASP A 257 29.12 10.99 -4.62
N MET A 258 28.25 10.62 -3.67
CA MET A 258 28.61 9.69 -2.59
C MET A 258 28.89 8.29 -3.15
N GLU A 259 28.03 7.78 -4.02
CA GLU A 259 28.22 6.46 -4.62
C GLU A 259 29.52 6.38 -5.44
N TYR A 260 29.88 7.47 -6.13
CA TYR A 260 31.14 7.54 -6.88
C TYR A 260 32.39 7.68 -6.02
N THR A 261 32.26 8.17 -4.78
CA THR A 261 33.39 8.09 -3.83
C THR A 261 33.71 6.65 -3.42
N VAL A 262 32.69 5.79 -3.33
CA VAL A 262 32.83 4.40 -2.91
C VAL A 262 33.15 3.49 -4.10
N ARG A 263 32.44 3.67 -5.22
CA ARG A 263 32.58 2.91 -6.46
C ARG A 263 32.75 3.90 -7.64
N PRO A 264 33.99 4.26 -7.99
CA PRO A 264 34.26 5.19 -9.08
C PRO A 264 33.60 4.76 -10.39
N PRO A 265 33.13 5.70 -11.22
CA PRO A 265 32.47 5.37 -12.46
C PRO A 265 33.45 4.91 -13.52
N ASP A 266 33.08 3.85 -14.24
CA ASP A 266 33.73 3.49 -15.49
C ASP A 266 33.23 4.38 -16.65
N THR A 267 33.89 4.30 -17.81
CA THR A 267 33.55 5.13 -18.99
C THR A 267 32.11 4.91 -19.47
N GLN A 268 31.55 3.72 -19.25
CA GLN A 268 30.16 3.38 -19.55
C GLN A 268 29.18 4.05 -18.58
N ALA A 269 29.52 4.14 -17.29
CA ALA A 269 28.70 4.77 -16.27
C ALA A 269 28.53 6.27 -16.54
N LEU A 270 29.64 6.97 -16.84
CA LEU A 270 29.62 8.40 -17.15
C LEU A 270 28.74 8.75 -18.36
N ARG A 271 28.71 7.89 -19.38
CA ARG A 271 27.82 8.06 -20.54
C ARG A 271 26.38 7.76 -20.20
N SER A 272 26.14 6.74 -19.37
CA SER A 272 24.79 6.35 -18.98
C SER A 272 24.11 7.40 -18.13
N ASP A 273 24.83 8.11 -17.26
CA ASP A 273 24.25 9.14 -16.38
C ASP A 273 23.58 10.30 -17.14
N GLN A 274 23.99 10.51 -18.39
CA GLN A 274 23.44 11.56 -19.26
C GLN A 274 22.30 11.04 -20.13
N ALA A 275 21.95 9.75 -20.02
CA ALA A 275 20.92 9.16 -20.84
C ALA A 275 19.54 9.73 -20.49
N PRO A 276 18.72 10.12 -21.48
CA PRO A 276 17.41 10.74 -21.24
C PRO A 276 16.48 9.91 -20.35
N TRP A 277 16.55 8.57 -20.46
CA TRP A 277 15.71 7.64 -19.71
C TRP A 277 15.91 7.76 -18.18
N ILE A 278 17.08 8.22 -17.71
CA ILE A 278 17.32 8.41 -16.26
C ILE A 278 16.44 9.54 -15.74
N LEU A 279 16.41 10.67 -16.44
CA LEU A 279 15.57 11.81 -16.05
C LEU A 279 14.09 11.47 -16.17
N GLU A 280 13.70 10.69 -17.17
CA GLU A 280 12.33 10.16 -17.30
C GLU A 280 11.98 9.25 -16.11
N SER A 281 12.86 8.33 -15.73
CA SER A 281 12.67 7.48 -14.56
C SER A 281 12.58 8.29 -13.26
N CYS A 282 13.44 9.29 -13.08
CA CYS A 282 13.36 10.20 -11.93
C CYS A 282 12.00 10.93 -11.90
N ARG A 283 11.55 11.42 -13.05
CA ARG A 283 10.25 12.07 -13.20
C ARG A 283 9.10 11.13 -12.83
N ASP A 284 9.08 9.91 -13.37
CA ASP A 284 8.02 8.93 -13.08
C ASP A 284 7.95 8.58 -11.59
N CYS A 285 9.10 8.49 -10.92
CA CYS A 285 9.15 8.27 -9.47
C CYS A 285 8.59 9.46 -8.67
N ILE A 286 8.93 10.69 -9.06
CA ILE A 286 8.47 11.91 -8.39
C ILE A 286 6.97 12.13 -8.63
N GLU A 287 6.50 11.92 -9.87
CA GLU A 287 5.07 11.95 -10.20
C GLU A 287 4.28 10.92 -9.38
N GLY A 288 4.82 9.71 -9.22
CA GLY A 288 4.25 8.69 -8.33
C GLY A 288 4.15 9.15 -6.87
N ALA A 289 5.20 9.79 -6.34
CA ALA A 289 5.18 10.33 -4.98
C ALA A 289 4.10 11.42 -4.81
N THR A 290 4.03 12.36 -5.75
CA THR A 290 2.99 13.40 -5.76
C THR A 290 1.58 12.80 -5.84
N LEU A 291 1.39 11.76 -6.64
CA LEU A 291 0.12 11.05 -6.76
C LEU A 291 -0.31 10.43 -5.42
N PHE A 292 0.59 9.78 -4.67
CA PHE A 292 0.26 9.20 -3.37
C PHE A 292 -0.14 10.25 -2.32
N VAL A 293 0.51 11.42 -2.35
CA VAL A 293 0.12 12.55 -1.50
C VAL A 293 -1.26 13.05 -1.92
N HIS A 294 -1.48 13.39 -3.19
CA HIS A 294 -2.79 13.86 -3.66
C HIS A 294 -3.92 12.87 -3.41
N PHE A 295 -3.67 11.58 -3.63
CA PHE A 295 -4.62 10.53 -3.32
C PHE A 295 -5.02 10.54 -1.85
N SER A 296 -4.03 10.66 -0.98
CA SER A 296 -4.23 10.83 0.45
C SER A 296 -5.07 12.09 0.72
N CYS A 297 -4.84 13.20 0.04
CA CYS A 297 -5.58 14.44 0.29
C CYS A 297 -7.03 14.41 -0.22
N ILE A 298 -7.28 13.85 -1.40
CA ILE A 298 -8.62 13.75 -1.99
C ILE A 298 -9.54 12.91 -1.11
N SER A 299 -9.00 11.85 -0.49
CA SER A 299 -9.73 11.06 0.52
C SER A 299 -10.22 11.96 1.67
N MET A 300 -9.51 13.03 2.05
CA MET A 300 -9.91 13.97 3.12
C MET A 300 -10.91 15.04 2.70
N ASP A 301 -10.83 15.55 1.47
CA ASP A 301 -11.65 16.69 1.05
C ASP A 301 -12.97 16.29 0.38
N SER A 302 -13.07 15.06 -0.12
CA SER A 302 -14.30 14.61 -0.76
C SER A 302 -15.48 14.59 0.23
N GLN A 303 -16.55 15.32 -0.11
CA GLN A 303 -17.86 15.25 0.53
C GLN A 303 -18.65 14.01 0.06
N SER A 304 -18.14 13.27 -0.94
CA SER A 304 -18.70 12.01 -1.41
C SER A 304 -18.34 10.89 -0.45
N SER A 305 -19.29 10.52 0.42
CA SER A 305 -19.22 9.45 1.43
C SER A 305 -17.90 9.35 2.21
N LYS A 306 -17.94 9.75 3.49
CA LYS A 306 -16.82 9.65 4.45
C LYS A 306 -16.23 8.23 4.59
N MET A 307 -16.82 7.21 3.94
CA MET A 307 -16.44 5.80 3.91
C MET A 307 -15.06 5.64 3.31
N GLU A 308 -14.70 6.55 2.40
CA GLU A 308 -13.40 6.63 1.75
C GLU A 308 -12.32 7.26 2.66
N ARG A 309 -12.68 7.88 3.79
CA ARG A 309 -11.72 8.36 4.81
C ARG A 309 -11.25 7.25 5.75
N SER A 310 -12.12 6.27 6.03
CA SER A 310 -11.85 5.17 6.97
C SER A 310 -10.96 4.05 6.39
N TYR A 311 -10.79 3.98 5.07
CA TYR A 311 -10.07 2.90 4.39
C TYR A 311 -8.63 3.31 4.03
N ARG A 312 -7.83 3.67 5.03
CA ARG A 312 -6.38 3.76 4.85
C ARG A 312 -5.75 2.48 5.34
N SER A 313 -5.33 1.67 4.39
CA SER A 313 -4.52 0.51 4.71
C SER A 313 -3.19 0.95 5.31
N TRP A 314 -2.60 0.07 6.11
CA TRP A 314 -1.23 0.24 6.57
C TRP A 314 -0.26 0.44 5.38
N CYS A 315 -0.49 -0.25 4.25
CA CYS A 315 0.29 -0.10 3.02
C CYS A 315 0.21 1.32 2.43
N ASP A 316 -0.98 1.95 2.43
CA ASP A 316 -1.16 3.33 1.95
C ASP A 316 -0.33 4.31 2.78
N ILE A 317 -0.24 4.08 4.09
CA ILE A 317 0.56 4.90 5.00
C ILE A 317 2.04 4.74 4.73
N GLN A 318 2.51 3.51 4.45
CA GLN A 318 3.90 3.28 4.09
C GLN A 318 4.28 3.94 2.77
N LEU A 319 3.41 3.84 1.76
CA LEU A 319 3.60 4.51 0.48
C LEU A 319 3.59 6.03 0.65
N LEU A 320 2.71 6.58 1.49
CA LEU A 320 2.71 8.01 1.82
C LEU A 320 3.99 8.44 2.55
N PHE A 321 4.48 7.63 3.50
CA PHE A 321 5.74 7.87 4.20
C PHE A 321 6.92 7.90 3.21
N ALA A 322 6.98 6.91 2.31
CA ALA A 322 8.02 6.84 1.29
C ALA A 322 7.92 8.01 0.29
N ALA A 323 6.71 8.35 -0.16
CA ALA A 323 6.45 9.47 -1.05
C ALA A 323 6.88 10.80 -0.43
N TYR A 324 6.57 11.02 0.85
CA TYR A 324 7.02 12.21 1.58
C TYR A 324 8.55 12.31 1.57
N LEU A 325 9.25 11.24 1.96
CA LEU A 325 10.71 11.27 2.02
C LEU A 325 11.34 11.53 0.64
N VAL A 326 10.77 10.94 -0.42
CA VAL A 326 11.20 11.24 -1.79
C VAL A 326 11.04 12.73 -2.09
N LEU A 327 9.86 13.32 -1.85
CA LEU A 327 9.61 14.74 -2.10
C LEU A 327 10.55 15.66 -1.30
N VAL A 328 10.84 15.34 -0.04
CA VAL A 328 11.81 16.10 0.76
C VAL A 328 13.23 15.99 0.18
N GLN A 329 13.64 14.82 -0.31
CA GLN A 329 14.98 14.65 -0.89
C GLN A 329 15.13 15.37 -2.23
N VAL A 330 14.10 15.38 -3.07
CA VAL A 330 14.20 15.93 -4.42
C VAL A 330 14.04 17.45 -4.47
N LYS A 331 13.39 18.08 -3.48
CA LYS A 331 13.06 19.51 -3.51
C LYS A 331 14.28 20.44 -3.55
N SER A 332 15.41 20.01 -3.02
CA SER A 332 16.65 20.80 -2.96
C SER A 332 17.57 20.58 -4.17
N VAL A 333 17.17 19.75 -5.15
CA VAL A 333 18.02 19.38 -6.29
C VAL A 333 17.72 20.25 -7.52
N PRO A 334 18.63 21.14 -7.94
CA PRO A 334 18.36 22.12 -9.00
C PRO A 334 17.98 21.48 -10.35
N ALA A 335 18.57 20.32 -10.67
CA ALA A 335 18.31 19.61 -11.92
C ALA A 335 16.86 19.10 -12.04
N LEU A 336 16.14 18.92 -10.92
CA LEU A 336 14.77 18.42 -10.88
C LEU A 336 13.72 19.54 -10.80
N VAL A 337 14.14 20.80 -10.64
CA VAL A 337 13.25 21.98 -10.59
C VAL A 337 12.24 22.05 -11.73
N PRO A 338 12.58 21.74 -13.00
CA PRO A 338 11.60 21.77 -14.08
C PRO A 338 10.43 20.79 -13.88
N ILE A 339 10.65 19.67 -13.20
CA ILE A 339 9.62 18.67 -12.93
C ILE A 339 8.60 19.25 -11.93
N PHE A 340 9.05 19.92 -10.88
CA PHE A 340 8.15 20.53 -9.88
C PHE A 340 7.26 21.63 -10.45
N ARG A 341 7.71 22.35 -11.49
CA ARG A 341 6.85 23.35 -12.16
C ARG A 341 5.55 22.74 -12.72
N VAL A 342 5.59 21.46 -13.10
CA VAL A 342 4.43 20.73 -13.61
C VAL A 342 3.56 20.19 -12.47
N LEU A 343 4.18 19.83 -11.35
CA LEU A 343 3.53 19.15 -10.22
C LEU A 343 2.93 20.11 -9.18
N GLY A 344 3.36 21.37 -9.18
CA GLY A 344 2.87 22.41 -8.27
C GLY A 344 3.77 22.60 -7.06
N ASP A 345 3.17 23.13 -5.98
CA ASP A 345 3.89 23.50 -4.76
C ASP A 345 4.20 22.27 -3.89
N VAL A 346 5.49 21.90 -3.84
CA VAL A 346 6.00 20.77 -3.06
C VAL A 346 5.84 20.99 -1.56
N GLU A 347 5.98 22.22 -1.06
CA GLU A 347 5.85 22.48 0.39
C GLU A 347 4.40 22.26 0.83
N ASN A 348 3.45 22.68 0.01
CA ASN A 348 2.03 22.39 0.23
C ASN A 348 1.74 20.87 0.20
N LEU A 349 2.37 20.10 -0.70
CA LEU A 349 2.24 18.63 -0.69
C LEU A 349 2.78 18.01 0.61
N LEU A 350 3.94 18.47 1.07
CA LEU A 350 4.54 17.99 2.33
C LEU A 350 3.65 18.33 3.54
N ASP A 351 3.12 19.56 3.61
CA ASP A 351 2.20 19.97 4.67
C ASP A 351 0.92 19.12 4.67
N GLN A 352 0.39 18.83 3.49
CA GLN A 352 -0.79 17.97 3.36
C GLN A 352 -0.50 16.54 3.83
N ALA A 353 0.65 15.98 3.47
CA ALA A 353 1.06 14.67 3.94
C ALA A 353 1.25 14.66 5.48
N GLU A 354 1.85 15.69 6.08
CA GLU A 354 1.95 15.78 7.55
C GLU A 354 0.59 15.81 8.23
N ARG A 355 -0.34 16.65 7.73
CA ARG A 355 -1.73 16.70 8.22
C ARG A 355 -2.39 15.32 8.15
N MET A 356 -2.00 14.48 7.19
CA MET A 356 -2.55 13.14 7.05
C MET A 356 -2.10 12.18 8.14
N PHE A 357 -0.87 12.30 8.61
CA PHE A 357 -0.41 11.56 9.79
C PHE A 357 -1.02 12.14 11.09
N GLU A 358 -1.23 13.46 11.17
CA GLU A 358 -1.86 14.10 12.34
C GLU A 358 -3.33 13.71 12.52
N LEU A 359 -4.08 13.66 11.42
CA LEU A 359 -5.50 13.38 11.40
C LEU A 359 -5.81 11.87 11.28
N PHE A 360 -4.80 11.01 11.48
CA PHE A 360 -5.01 9.58 11.39
C PHE A 360 -5.99 9.11 12.48
N PRO A 361 -7.04 8.34 12.15
CA PRO A 361 -8.19 8.11 13.03
C PRO A 361 -7.88 7.23 14.26
N VAL A 362 -6.71 6.60 14.30
CA VAL A 362 -6.31 5.68 15.36
C VAL A 362 -5.07 6.24 16.04
N ASP A 363 -5.13 6.50 17.36
CA ASP A 363 -3.93 6.86 18.10
C ASP A 363 -2.97 5.66 18.09
N SER A 364 -1.92 5.81 17.31
CA SER A 364 -0.90 4.79 17.11
C SER A 364 0.45 5.43 17.34
N LEU A 365 1.19 4.88 18.31
CA LEU A 365 2.57 5.29 18.59
C LEU A 365 3.43 5.22 17.32
N LYS A 366 3.17 4.26 16.43
CA LYS A 366 3.89 4.16 15.16
C LYS A 366 3.63 5.37 14.27
N ILE A 367 2.37 5.78 14.13
CA ILE A 367 1.97 6.93 13.30
C ILE A 367 2.56 8.23 13.86
N ARG A 368 2.48 8.44 15.18
CA ARG A 368 3.08 9.60 15.85
C ARG A 368 4.59 9.66 15.64
N LYS A 369 5.30 8.55 15.90
CA LYS A 369 6.75 8.47 15.67
C LYS A 369 7.12 8.65 14.20
N SER A 370 6.33 8.10 13.27
CA SER A 370 6.55 8.31 11.84
C SER A 370 6.47 9.80 11.51
N LEU A 371 5.45 10.52 11.98
CA LEU A 371 5.34 11.97 11.77
C LEU A 371 6.51 12.75 12.37
N GLU A 372 6.94 12.40 13.59
CA GLU A 372 8.13 13.01 14.22
C GLU A 372 9.38 12.83 13.36
N VAL A 373 9.59 11.62 12.83
CA VAL A 373 10.70 11.32 11.91
C VAL A 373 10.58 12.15 10.64
N LEU A 374 9.41 12.19 10.00
CA LEU A 374 9.19 12.96 8.76
C LEU A 374 9.51 14.45 8.95
N ARG A 375 9.00 15.06 10.02
CA ARG A 375 9.27 16.46 10.37
C ARG A 375 10.73 16.72 10.64
N SER A 376 11.38 15.83 11.39
CA SER A 376 12.81 15.94 11.66
C SER A 376 13.64 15.85 10.37
N GLN A 377 13.30 14.95 9.44
CA GLN A 377 14.00 14.85 8.16
C GLN A 377 13.82 16.09 7.29
N ARG A 378 12.60 16.65 7.21
CA ARG A 378 12.34 17.90 6.49
C ARG A 378 13.16 19.06 7.07
N GLN A 379 13.12 19.25 8.39
CA GLN A 379 13.90 20.29 9.08
C GLN A 379 15.41 20.14 8.86
N ASN A 380 15.94 18.93 8.97
CA ASN A 380 17.37 18.67 8.79
C ASN A 380 17.82 18.97 7.36
N LEU A 381 17.03 18.56 6.36
CA LEU A 381 17.35 18.82 4.95
C LEU A 381 17.16 20.29 4.57
N ASP A 382 16.21 21.00 5.18
CA ASP A 382 16.06 22.45 5.01
C ASP A 382 17.24 23.21 5.62
N ALA A 383 17.76 22.77 6.76
CA ALA A 383 18.94 23.36 7.39
C ALA A 383 20.24 23.06 6.62
N ALA A 384 20.34 21.89 5.98
CA ALA A 384 21.50 21.47 5.21
C ALA A 384 21.51 22.02 3.77
N SER A 385 20.35 22.38 3.23
CA SER A 385 20.24 22.96 1.89
C SER A 385 20.63 24.44 1.93
N PRO A 386 21.58 24.90 1.10
CA PRO A 386 21.89 26.31 1.04
C PRO A 386 20.64 27.09 0.60
N VAL A 387 20.14 27.96 1.48
CA VAL A 387 19.08 28.92 1.14
C VAL A 387 19.64 29.81 0.04
N TYR A 388 19.26 29.55 -1.22
CA TYR A 388 19.39 30.54 -2.27
C TYR A 388 18.39 31.65 -1.93
N SER A 389 18.85 32.64 -1.17
CA SER A 389 18.20 33.92 -1.06
C SER A 389 17.99 34.42 -2.49
N HIS A 390 16.74 34.47 -2.93
CA HIS A 390 16.37 35.27 -4.09
C HIS A 390 16.78 36.71 -3.75
N GLY A 391 17.95 37.11 -4.25
CA GLY A 391 18.39 38.48 -4.25
C GLY A 391 17.37 39.29 -5.02
N SER A 392 16.61 40.09 -4.28
CA SER A 392 15.96 41.27 -4.79
C SER A 392 17.03 42.19 -5.40
N VAL A 393 16.98 42.36 -6.72
CA VAL A 393 17.43 43.56 -7.42
C VAL A 393 16.33 43.94 -8.41
#